data_AF-A0A0F8XWW7-F1
#
_entry.id   AF-A0A0F8XWW7-F1
#
_cell.length_a   1.000
_cell.length_b   1.000
_cell.length_c   1.000
_cell.angle_alpha   90.00
_cell.angle_beta   90.00
_cell.angle_gamma   90.00
#
_symmetry.space_group_name_H-M   'P 1'
#
loop_
_entity.id
_entity.type
_entity.pdbx_description
1 polymer ?
#
loop_
_entity_poly.entity_id
_entity_poly.type
_entity_poly.pdbx_seq_one_letter_code
_entity_poly.pdbx_strand_id
1 'polypeptide(L)'
;LTPISGALKYLYDKVFLRRSREVENDYDFILDDKGRLTDAIFSHHRDVEIFGEDADPDIHCFFYNIFDNPAISKKAAIRKLSKFPKEETIVRGKGHFLFISGMVYPGFSDHLHVIPNFNDWYTGDTQQFYTLYAAIDPHPRVPHAVLFLAVSVDGTKYLVDDLYTDCNAQDLVTAIKVKCRGRIPELILIDPMAYTPDPSTKSCLATDLIDFGLDDPFPIPASKDKARGILRCQQLLAPAETSGKPGVYVTENCTNFRREITRYSWDDWRKHDRNTKGPKLEAVKKDDHFMENFYRLILADPQYIDPVTEDDVRAEYRAQQSVGRSPVTGY
;
A
#
# COMPACT_ATOMS: atom_id res chain seq x y z
N LEU A 1 10.63 -17.44 -13.91
CA LEU A 1 11.73 -17.62 -12.93
C LEU A 1 11.55 -16.58 -11.84
N THR A 2 10.89 -16.98 -10.75
CA THR A 2 10.94 -16.27 -9.46
C THR A 2 12.05 -16.95 -8.65
N PRO A 3 12.87 -16.18 -7.96
CA PRO A 3 12.75 -16.20 -6.50
C PRO A 3 12.75 -14.80 -5.90
N ILE A 4 11.88 -14.63 -4.92
CA ILE A 4 11.92 -13.55 -3.93
C ILE A 4 12.96 -13.99 -2.89
N SER A 5 14.08 -13.28 -2.79
CA SER A 5 15.07 -13.43 -1.72
C SER A 5 15.70 -12.07 -1.42
N GLY A 6 16.34 -11.93 -0.24
CA GLY A 6 17.00 -10.69 0.21
C GLY A 6 17.98 -10.07 -0.80
N ALA A 7 18.45 -10.83 -1.78
CA ALA A 7 19.26 -10.33 -2.90
C ALA A 7 18.51 -9.31 -3.78
N LEU A 8 17.20 -9.46 -3.99
CA LEU A 8 16.41 -8.49 -4.77
C LEU A 8 16.10 -7.21 -3.98
N LYS A 9 15.97 -7.30 -2.65
CA LYS A 9 15.86 -6.14 -1.76
C LYS A 9 17.20 -5.40 -1.67
N TYR A 10 18.32 -6.12 -1.58
CA TYR A 10 19.67 -5.54 -1.70
C TYR A 10 19.87 -4.88 -3.08
N LEU A 11 19.50 -5.55 -4.17
CA LEU A 11 19.51 -4.97 -5.51
C LEU A 11 18.59 -3.75 -5.62
N TYR A 12 17.46 -3.72 -4.93
CA TYR A 12 16.56 -2.57 -4.96
C TYR A 12 17.04 -1.39 -4.08
N ASP A 13 17.42 -1.65 -2.83
CA ASP A 13 17.78 -0.61 -1.87
C ASP A 13 19.23 -0.13 -2.04
N LYS A 14 20.19 -1.06 -2.19
CA LYS A 14 21.63 -0.76 -2.25
C LYS A 14 22.14 -0.56 -3.68
N VAL A 15 21.54 -1.20 -4.68
CA VAL A 15 21.96 -1.05 -6.08
C VAL A 15 21.02 -0.12 -6.86
N PHE A 16 19.70 -0.22 -6.72
CA PHE A 16 18.77 0.60 -7.49
C PHE A 16 18.57 2.00 -6.87
N LEU A 17 18.23 2.16 -5.59
CA LEU A 17 18.00 3.49 -5.00
C LEU A 17 19.29 4.31 -4.85
N ARG A 18 20.38 3.69 -4.39
CA ARG A 18 21.70 4.34 -4.29
C ARG A 18 22.26 4.69 -5.68
N ARG A 19 22.20 3.77 -6.65
CA ARG A 19 22.77 3.99 -7.98
C ARG A 19 21.86 4.72 -8.97
N SER A 20 20.53 4.64 -8.86
CA SER A 20 19.61 5.47 -9.66
C SER A 20 19.91 6.95 -9.42
N ARG A 21 20.27 7.33 -8.18
CA ARG A 21 20.75 8.66 -7.81
C ARG A 21 22.17 8.97 -8.28
N GLU A 22 23.03 7.96 -8.50
CA GLU A 22 24.42 8.14 -8.97
C GLU A 22 24.52 8.19 -10.51
N VAL A 23 23.88 7.26 -11.24
CA VAL A 23 23.76 7.21 -12.73
C VAL A 23 22.91 8.36 -13.27
N GLU A 24 22.02 8.94 -12.45
CA GLU A 24 21.33 10.18 -12.78
C GLU A 24 22.29 11.30 -13.18
N ASN A 25 23.55 11.25 -12.73
CA ASN A 25 24.57 12.26 -12.97
C ASN A 25 25.52 11.95 -14.15
N ASP A 26 25.26 10.94 -14.98
CA ASP A 26 26.11 10.68 -16.18
C ASP A 26 25.61 11.46 -17.42
N TYR A 27 24.28 11.64 -17.51
CA TYR A 27 23.63 12.41 -18.56
C TYR A 27 22.44 13.22 -18.03
N ASP A 28 22.46 14.53 -18.31
CA ASP A 28 21.35 15.45 -18.09
C ASP A 28 20.41 15.46 -19.29
N PHE A 29 19.15 15.11 -19.07
CA PHE A 29 18.14 15.03 -20.12
C PHE A 29 17.43 16.37 -20.26
N ILE A 30 17.52 16.97 -21.44
CA ILE A 30 16.77 18.18 -21.79
C ILE A 30 15.45 17.76 -22.40
N LEU A 31 14.35 18.17 -21.79
CA LEU A 31 13.00 17.86 -22.22
C LEU A 31 12.33 19.13 -22.78
N ASP A 32 11.45 18.97 -23.76
CA ASP A 32 10.53 20.05 -24.18
C ASP A 32 9.37 20.23 -23.19
N ASP A 33 8.54 21.25 -23.41
CA ASP A 33 7.34 21.56 -22.60
C ASP A 33 6.31 20.41 -22.56
N LYS A 34 6.45 19.42 -23.45
CA LYS A 34 5.60 18.22 -23.53
C LYS A 34 6.28 16.99 -22.91
N GLY A 35 7.42 17.18 -22.25
CA GLY A 35 8.18 16.12 -21.57
C GLY A 35 8.96 15.20 -22.50
N ARG A 36 9.17 15.58 -23.78
CA ARG A 36 9.90 14.76 -24.75
C ARG A 36 11.37 15.12 -24.76
N LEU A 37 12.24 14.11 -24.83
CA LEU A 37 13.68 14.31 -24.90
C LEU A 37 14.10 15.03 -26.19
N THR A 38 14.75 16.19 -26.04
CA THR A 38 15.30 16.99 -27.13
C THR A 38 16.81 16.92 -27.18
N ASP A 39 17.48 16.79 -26.03
CA ASP A 39 18.92 16.60 -25.95
C ASP A 39 19.32 15.82 -24.67
N ALA A 40 20.54 15.30 -24.66
CA ALA A 40 21.16 14.68 -23.49
C ALA A 40 22.61 15.16 -23.36
N ILE A 41 22.94 15.90 -22.32
CA ILE A 41 24.30 16.43 -22.10
C ILE A 41 25.06 15.46 -21.21
N PHE A 42 26.23 15.04 -21.66
CA PHE A 42 27.13 14.25 -20.82
C PHE A 42 27.70 15.14 -19.73
N SER A 43 27.52 14.75 -18.48
CA SER A 43 27.98 15.49 -17.31
C SER A 43 29.36 15.02 -16.87
N HIS A 44 29.53 13.74 -16.53
CA HIS A 44 30.83 13.11 -16.22
C HIS A 44 30.71 11.58 -16.18
N HIS A 45 31.83 10.86 -16.37
CA HIS A 45 31.89 9.41 -16.13
C HIS A 45 32.20 9.16 -14.65
N ARG A 46 31.41 8.31 -13.99
CA ARG A 46 31.87 7.60 -12.80
C ARG A 46 31.90 6.11 -13.09
N ASP A 47 33.10 5.58 -13.32
CA ASP A 47 33.36 4.15 -13.13
C ASP A 47 33.27 3.87 -11.63
N VAL A 48 32.06 3.58 -11.16
CA VAL A 48 31.89 3.03 -9.81
C VAL A 48 31.89 1.52 -9.94
N GLU A 49 33.07 0.93 -9.73
CA GLU A 49 33.14 -0.43 -9.22
C GLU A 49 32.42 -0.44 -7.88
N ILE A 50 31.22 -1.01 -7.83
CA ILE A 50 30.49 -1.14 -6.57
C ILE A 50 31.06 -2.35 -5.85
N PHE A 51 32.03 -2.11 -4.97
CA PHE A 51 32.32 -3.05 -3.90
C PHE A 51 31.16 -2.99 -2.91
N GLY A 52 30.44 -4.10 -2.74
CA GLY A 52 29.54 -4.25 -1.60
C GLY A 52 30.33 -4.17 -0.29
N GLU A 53 29.68 -3.78 0.80
CA GLU A 53 30.27 -3.91 2.16
C GLU A 53 30.62 -5.39 2.47
N ASP A 54 30.04 -6.33 1.70
CA ASP A 54 30.39 -7.74 1.56
C ASP A 54 30.62 -8.09 0.06
N ALA A 55 31.56 -7.43 -0.61
CA ALA A 55 31.85 -7.69 -2.03
C ALA A 55 32.36 -9.12 -2.21
N ASP A 56 31.52 -10.00 -2.77
CA ASP A 56 32.01 -11.23 -3.36
C ASP A 56 33.01 -10.85 -4.47
N PRO A 57 34.30 -11.16 -4.33
CA PRO A 57 35.33 -10.74 -5.28
C PRO A 57 35.13 -11.36 -6.67
N ASP A 58 34.28 -12.38 -6.80
CA ASP A 58 33.97 -13.01 -8.07
C ASP A 58 32.80 -12.34 -8.82
N ILE A 59 32.16 -11.31 -8.25
CA ILE A 59 31.00 -10.64 -8.86
C ILE A 59 31.36 -9.21 -9.28
N HIS A 60 31.32 -8.98 -10.60
CA HIS A 60 31.45 -7.65 -11.20
C HIS A 60 30.12 -7.20 -11.81
N CYS A 61 29.70 -5.97 -11.50
CA CYS A 61 28.50 -5.35 -12.07
C CYS A 61 28.86 -4.14 -12.94
N PHE A 62 28.41 -4.17 -14.19
CA PHE A 62 28.56 -3.06 -15.13
C PHE A 62 27.20 -2.44 -15.43
N PHE A 63 27.17 -1.13 -15.59
CA PHE A 63 25.96 -0.39 -15.93
C PHE A 63 26.25 0.46 -17.15
N TYR A 64 25.33 0.41 -18.09
CA TYR A 64 25.41 1.11 -19.35
C TYR A 64 24.06 1.75 -19.65
N ASN A 65 24.10 2.93 -20.24
CA ASN A 65 22.95 3.63 -20.78
C ASN A 65 22.96 3.56 -22.32
N ILE A 66 21.94 4.13 -22.98
CA ILE A 66 21.83 4.05 -24.44
C ILE A 66 22.91 4.84 -25.19
N PHE A 67 23.47 5.87 -24.55
CA PHE A 67 24.49 6.75 -25.12
C PHE A 67 25.90 6.16 -25.04
N ASP A 68 26.11 5.16 -24.18
CA ASP A 68 27.38 4.42 -24.09
C ASP A 68 27.56 3.43 -25.25
N ASN A 69 26.52 3.22 -26.08
CA ASN A 69 26.59 2.31 -27.21
C ASN A 69 27.23 3.01 -28.44
N PRO A 70 28.47 2.66 -28.85
CA PRO A 70 29.16 3.32 -29.95
C PRO A 70 28.50 3.10 -31.32
N ALA A 71 27.65 2.08 -31.44
CA ALA A 71 26.91 1.80 -32.67
C ALA A 71 25.67 2.71 -32.87
N ILE A 72 25.26 3.45 -31.83
CA ILE A 72 24.09 4.32 -31.87
C ILE A 72 24.55 5.77 -31.73
N SER A 73 24.34 6.57 -32.77
CA SER A 73 24.61 8.01 -32.65
C SER A 73 23.67 8.67 -31.64
N LYS A 74 24.16 9.67 -30.90
CA LYS A 74 23.37 10.47 -29.94
C LYS A 74 22.03 10.94 -30.53
N LYS A 75 22.05 11.43 -31.78
CA LYS A 75 20.84 11.85 -32.51
C LYS A 75 19.85 10.71 -32.75
N ALA A 76 20.34 9.50 -33.03
CA ALA A 76 19.49 8.33 -33.19
C ALA A 76 18.91 7.85 -31.86
N ALA A 77 19.68 7.90 -30.77
CA ALA A 77 19.24 7.60 -29.42
C ALA A 77 18.12 8.57 -28.97
N ILE A 78 18.34 9.88 -29.10
CA ILE A 78 17.34 10.91 -28.78
C ILE A 78 16.05 10.69 -29.59
N ARG A 79 16.15 10.51 -30.91
CA ARG A 79 14.98 10.26 -31.79
C ARG A 79 14.19 9.02 -31.39
N LYS A 80 14.86 8.00 -30.83
CA LYS A 80 14.20 6.78 -30.36
C LYS A 80 13.51 7.02 -29.01
N LEU A 81 14.21 7.69 -28.08
CA LEU A 81 13.75 7.99 -26.73
C LEU A 81 12.61 9.03 -26.69
N SER A 82 12.61 10.00 -27.59
CA SER A 82 11.60 11.08 -27.66
C SER A 82 10.19 10.60 -28.04
N LYS A 83 10.05 9.32 -28.40
CA LYS A 83 8.76 8.68 -28.74
C LYS A 83 8.03 8.13 -27.53
N PHE A 84 8.72 8.00 -26.39
CA PHE A 84 8.15 7.49 -25.15
C PHE A 84 7.65 8.64 -24.26
N PRO A 85 6.71 8.38 -23.33
CA PRO A 85 6.38 9.30 -22.25
C PRO A 85 7.59 9.62 -21.38
N LYS A 86 7.59 10.78 -20.73
CA LYS A 86 8.70 11.30 -19.91
C LYS A 86 9.33 10.25 -18.99
N GLU A 87 8.51 9.55 -18.21
CA GLU A 87 9.01 8.54 -17.26
C GLU A 87 9.71 7.38 -17.97
N GLU A 88 9.11 6.84 -19.02
CA GLU A 88 9.67 5.73 -19.79
C GLU A 88 10.93 6.16 -20.56
N THR A 89 10.98 7.41 -21.04
CA THR A 89 12.18 8.00 -21.66
C THR A 89 13.34 8.04 -20.68
N ILE A 90 13.11 8.49 -19.44
CA ILE A 90 14.15 8.57 -18.40
C ILE A 90 14.63 7.16 -18.05
N VAL A 91 13.72 6.23 -17.80
CA VAL A 91 14.06 4.85 -17.43
C VAL A 91 14.85 4.14 -18.53
N ARG A 92 14.36 4.17 -19.77
CA ARG A 92 15.04 3.52 -20.91
C ARG A 92 16.33 4.20 -21.30
N GLY A 93 16.37 5.53 -21.17
CA GLY A 93 17.53 6.33 -21.56
C GLY A 93 18.68 6.18 -20.58
N LYS A 94 18.40 6.19 -19.28
CA LYS A 94 19.41 6.07 -18.21
C LYS A 94 19.70 4.62 -17.81
N GLY A 95 19.00 3.64 -18.38
CA GLY A 95 19.19 2.22 -18.06
C GLY A 95 18.64 1.82 -16.70
N HIS A 96 17.64 2.54 -16.18
CA HIS A 96 16.96 2.17 -14.95
C HIS A 96 16.17 0.88 -15.16
N PHE A 97 16.07 0.06 -14.11
CA PHE A 97 15.21 -1.12 -14.12
C PHE A 97 13.74 -0.67 -14.28
N LEU A 98 13.06 -1.22 -15.30
CA LEU A 98 11.70 -0.87 -15.74
C LEU A 98 10.57 -1.13 -14.72
N PHE A 99 10.89 -1.49 -13.47
CA PHE A 99 9.93 -1.92 -12.47
C PHE A 99 8.97 -0.82 -11.97
N ILE A 100 9.20 0.46 -12.30
CA ILE A 100 8.40 1.59 -11.78
C ILE A 100 7.32 2.08 -12.76
N SER A 101 7.45 1.82 -14.07
CA SER A 101 6.43 2.24 -15.04
C SER A 101 5.17 1.41 -14.87
N GLY A 102 4.01 2.07 -14.75
CA GLY A 102 2.71 1.40 -14.62
C GLY A 102 2.33 1.01 -13.19
N MET A 103 3.13 1.33 -12.17
CA MET A 103 2.76 1.09 -10.77
C MET A 103 1.55 1.94 -10.33
N VAL A 104 0.65 1.35 -9.56
CA VAL A 104 -0.49 2.07 -8.96
C VAL A 104 -0.02 2.96 -7.82
N TYR A 105 0.96 2.52 -7.03
CA TYR A 105 1.49 3.25 -5.88
C TYR A 105 2.98 3.58 -6.03
N PRO A 106 3.38 4.40 -7.02
CA PRO A 106 4.79 4.69 -7.31
C PRO A 106 5.48 5.48 -6.20
N GLY A 107 4.72 6.13 -5.31
CA GLY A 107 5.24 6.87 -4.16
C GLY A 107 5.71 5.97 -3.01
N PHE A 108 5.29 4.70 -2.96
CA PHE A 108 5.71 3.79 -1.89
C PHE A 108 7.20 3.44 -2.02
N SER A 109 7.89 3.46 -0.89
CA SER A 109 9.30 3.08 -0.77
C SER A 109 9.57 2.57 0.63
N ASP A 110 10.26 1.44 0.74
CA ASP A 110 10.66 0.85 2.02
C ASP A 110 11.42 1.87 2.89
N HIS A 111 12.35 2.63 2.31
CA HIS A 111 13.16 3.61 3.05
C HIS A 111 12.33 4.73 3.70
N LEU A 112 11.23 5.13 3.07
CA LEU A 112 10.40 6.24 3.53
C LEU A 112 9.23 5.79 4.40
N HIS A 113 8.63 4.64 4.08
CA HIS A 113 7.36 4.21 4.67
C HIS A 113 7.52 3.07 5.66
N VAL A 114 8.59 2.27 5.56
CA VAL A 114 8.76 1.10 6.42
C VAL A 114 9.50 1.49 7.68
N ILE A 115 8.90 1.15 8.82
CA ILE A 115 9.44 1.41 10.15
C ILE A 115 9.60 0.10 10.93
N PRO A 116 10.50 0.05 11.93
CA PRO A 116 10.60 -1.09 12.82
C PRO A 116 9.25 -1.40 13.49
N ASN A 117 9.02 -2.68 13.77
CA ASN A 117 7.85 -3.09 14.53
C ASN A 117 7.86 -2.40 15.90
N PHE A 118 6.72 -1.88 16.31
CA PHE A 118 6.52 -1.29 17.63
C PHE A 118 5.25 -1.86 18.26
N ASN A 119 5.16 -1.77 19.58
CA ASN A 119 4.09 -2.38 20.37
C ASN A 119 3.22 -1.38 21.13
N ASP A 120 3.52 -0.08 21.04
CA ASP A 120 2.82 0.99 21.74
C ASP A 120 1.30 0.97 21.47
N TRP A 121 0.90 0.57 20.27
CA TRP A 121 -0.51 0.46 19.88
C TRP A 121 -1.29 -0.65 20.59
N TYR A 122 -0.65 -1.57 21.34
CA TYR A 122 -1.36 -2.62 22.09
C TYR A 122 -0.80 -2.91 23.48
N THR A 123 0.17 -2.13 23.95
CA THR A 123 0.84 -2.39 25.23
C THR A 123 0.51 -1.31 26.26
N GLY A 124 0.15 -1.73 27.48
CA GLY A 124 0.06 -0.84 28.66
C GLY A 124 -0.76 0.43 28.44
N ASP A 125 -0.29 1.53 29.02
CA ASP A 125 -0.98 2.83 28.96
C ASP A 125 -0.80 3.53 27.61
N THR A 126 0.21 3.18 26.81
CA THR A 126 0.45 3.82 25.50
C THR A 126 -0.60 3.45 24.47
N GLN A 127 -1.27 2.31 24.66
CA GLN A 127 -2.30 1.81 23.75
C GLN A 127 -3.44 2.83 23.55
N GLN A 128 -3.72 3.65 24.57
CA GLN A 128 -4.79 4.65 24.55
C GLN A 128 -4.53 5.79 23.54
N PHE A 129 -3.30 5.95 23.07
CA PHE A 129 -2.93 6.93 22.05
C PHE A 129 -3.12 6.41 20.62
N TYR A 130 -3.72 5.23 20.47
CA TYR A 130 -3.95 4.58 19.17
C TYR A 130 -5.36 4.00 19.08
N THR A 131 -6.01 4.23 17.95
CA THR A 131 -7.27 3.58 17.57
C THR A 131 -7.01 2.53 16.49
N LEU A 132 -7.48 1.29 16.72
CA LEU A 132 -7.25 0.16 15.82
C LEU A 132 -8.40 0.02 14.82
N TYR A 133 -8.09 -0.33 13.59
CA TYR A 133 -9.01 -0.60 12.49
C TYR A 133 -8.58 -1.89 11.78
N ALA A 134 -9.54 -2.61 11.19
CA ALA A 134 -9.25 -3.80 10.39
C ALA A 134 -10.06 -3.81 9.09
N ALA A 135 -9.47 -4.37 8.03
CA ALA A 135 -10.19 -4.68 6.80
C ALA A 135 -9.93 -6.13 6.37
N ILE A 136 -11.00 -6.83 6.01
CA ILE A 136 -11.03 -8.25 5.69
C ILE A 136 -11.40 -8.41 4.20
N ASP A 137 -10.57 -9.12 3.46
CA ASP A 137 -10.81 -9.52 2.08
C ASP A 137 -10.91 -11.06 2.02
N PRO A 138 -12.11 -11.61 2.28
CA PRO A 138 -12.25 -13.04 2.41
C PRO A 138 -12.32 -13.74 1.04
N HIS A 139 -11.65 -14.88 0.94
CA HIS A 139 -11.55 -15.62 -0.30
C HIS A 139 -11.85 -17.12 -0.07
N PRO A 140 -12.72 -17.75 -0.88
CA PRO A 140 -13.06 -19.17 -0.71
C PRO A 140 -12.06 -20.13 -1.37
N ARG A 141 -11.10 -19.64 -2.16
CA ARG A 141 -10.18 -20.45 -2.99
C ARG A 141 -8.71 -20.08 -2.85
N VAL A 142 -8.44 -18.94 -2.23
CA VAL A 142 -7.10 -18.44 -1.92
C VAL A 142 -7.12 -17.96 -0.47
N PRO A 143 -5.97 -17.82 0.20
CA PRO A 143 -5.93 -17.38 1.58
C PRO A 143 -6.70 -16.06 1.81
N HIS A 144 -7.40 -15.96 2.94
CA HIS A 144 -8.03 -14.72 3.40
C HIS A 144 -6.95 -13.69 3.72
N ALA A 145 -7.17 -12.44 3.31
CA ALA A 145 -6.29 -11.33 3.65
C ALA A 145 -6.95 -10.39 4.68
N VAL A 146 -6.24 -10.05 5.74
CA VAL A 146 -6.68 -9.06 6.74
C VAL A 146 -5.56 -8.06 6.98
N LEU A 147 -5.90 -6.78 6.91
CA LEU A 147 -4.97 -5.68 7.14
C LEU A 147 -5.38 -4.91 8.40
N PHE A 148 -4.42 -4.65 9.28
CA PHE A 148 -4.64 -3.93 10.54
C PHE A 148 -3.97 -2.55 10.49
N LEU A 149 -4.73 -1.51 10.84
CA LEU A 149 -4.31 -0.13 10.85
C LEU A 149 -4.48 0.46 12.25
N ALA A 150 -3.42 1.07 12.80
CA ALA A 150 -3.50 1.90 13.99
C ALA A 150 -3.40 3.37 13.60
N VAL A 151 -4.26 4.21 14.15
CA VAL A 151 -4.20 5.68 13.99
C VAL A 151 -3.80 6.29 15.32
N SER A 152 -2.67 7.00 15.35
CA SER A 152 -2.23 7.70 16.56
C SER A 152 -3.01 8.98 16.81
N VAL A 153 -2.93 9.50 18.04
CA VAL A 153 -3.52 10.77 18.46
C VAL A 153 -3.17 11.99 17.58
N ASP A 154 -2.01 11.99 16.91
CA ASP A 154 -1.61 13.04 15.97
C ASP A 154 -2.16 12.85 14.54
N GLY A 155 -2.97 11.80 14.32
CA GLY A 155 -3.58 11.44 13.05
C GLY A 155 -2.69 10.60 12.12
N THR A 156 -1.47 10.26 12.54
CA THR A 156 -0.56 9.41 11.76
C THR A 156 -1.09 7.98 11.68
N LYS A 157 -1.02 7.39 10.48
CA LYS A 157 -1.55 6.05 10.19
C LYS A 157 -0.41 5.05 10.15
N TYR A 158 -0.60 3.88 10.78
CA TYR A 158 0.37 2.80 10.82
C TYR A 158 -0.30 1.50 10.42
N LEU A 159 0.10 0.90 9.30
CA LEU A 159 -0.21 -0.51 9.03
C LEU A 159 0.66 -1.33 9.97
N VAL A 160 0.04 -1.95 10.98
CA VAL A 160 0.73 -2.54 12.15
C VAL A 160 0.85 -4.05 12.10
N ASP A 161 -0.02 -4.71 11.34
CA ASP A 161 0.10 -6.14 11.06
C ASP A 161 -0.66 -6.52 9.79
N ASP A 162 -0.29 -7.67 9.21
CA ASP A 162 -1.06 -8.33 8.18
C ASP A 162 -1.28 -9.82 8.48
N LEU A 163 -2.35 -10.38 7.94
CA LEU A 163 -2.71 -11.79 8.05
C LEU A 163 -3.08 -12.30 6.67
N TYR A 164 -2.43 -13.38 6.24
CA TYR A 164 -2.70 -14.08 4.98
C TYR A 164 -2.79 -15.58 5.28
N THR A 165 -4.00 -16.12 5.38
CA THR A 165 -4.20 -17.50 5.88
C THR A 165 -5.33 -18.24 5.16
N ASP A 166 -5.10 -19.52 4.86
CA ASP A 166 -6.11 -20.43 4.31
C ASP A 166 -6.73 -21.22 5.47
N CYS A 167 -7.97 -20.88 5.84
CA CYS A 167 -8.66 -21.50 6.96
C CYS A 167 -10.17 -21.33 6.84
N ASN A 168 -10.93 -22.00 7.71
CA ASN A 168 -12.37 -21.78 7.82
C ASN A 168 -12.68 -20.47 8.57
N ALA A 169 -13.96 -20.09 8.63
CA ALA A 169 -14.41 -18.86 9.27
C ALA A 169 -14.08 -18.80 10.78
N GLN A 170 -14.23 -19.90 11.52
CA GLN A 170 -13.95 -19.94 12.96
C GLN A 170 -12.46 -19.72 13.26
N ASP A 171 -11.60 -20.39 12.49
CA ASP A 171 -10.14 -20.23 12.60
C ASP A 171 -9.72 -18.82 12.16
N LEU A 172 -10.40 -18.24 11.17
CA LEU A 172 -10.14 -16.87 10.73
C LEU A 172 -10.46 -15.86 11.86
N VAL A 173 -11.60 -15.98 12.54
CA VAL A 173 -11.94 -15.13 13.68
C VAL A 173 -10.90 -15.28 14.79
N THR A 174 -10.47 -16.51 15.09
CA THR A 174 -9.43 -16.77 16.09
C THR A 174 -8.11 -16.08 15.70
N ALA A 175 -7.68 -16.22 14.45
CA ALA A 175 -6.46 -15.60 13.94
C ALA A 175 -6.54 -14.06 13.97
N ILE A 176 -7.68 -13.47 13.60
CA ILE A 176 -7.92 -12.03 13.69
C ILE A 176 -7.80 -11.55 15.14
N LYS A 177 -8.47 -12.20 16.09
CA LYS A 177 -8.40 -11.83 17.52
C LYS A 177 -6.98 -11.91 18.08
N VAL A 178 -6.21 -12.93 17.69
CA VAL A 178 -4.79 -13.04 18.07
C VAL A 178 -3.98 -11.86 17.52
N LYS A 179 -4.23 -11.47 16.27
CA LYS A 179 -3.58 -10.32 15.62
C LYS A 179 -3.98 -8.98 16.23
N CYS A 180 -5.20 -8.85 16.75
CA CYS A 180 -5.64 -7.67 17.49
C CYS A 180 -4.97 -7.50 18.86
N ARG A 181 -4.25 -8.51 19.38
CA ARG A 181 -3.51 -8.42 20.66
C ARG A 181 -4.38 -8.00 21.85
N GLY A 182 -5.64 -8.44 21.89
CA GLY A 182 -6.59 -8.08 22.94
C GLY A 182 -7.20 -6.68 22.80
N ARG A 183 -6.84 -5.92 21.75
CA ARG A 183 -7.55 -4.71 21.36
C ARG A 183 -8.81 -5.06 20.59
N ILE A 184 -9.82 -4.18 20.67
CA ILE A 184 -11.00 -4.21 19.82
C ILE A 184 -10.78 -3.14 18.73
N PRO A 185 -10.87 -3.49 17.43
CA PRO A 185 -10.89 -2.49 16.37
C PRO A 185 -12.13 -1.60 16.50
N GLU A 186 -12.00 -0.31 16.27
CA GLU A 186 -13.12 0.62 16.18
C GLU A 186 -14.04 0.28 15.01
N LEU A 187 -13.45 -0.14 13.89
CA LEU A 187 -14.17 -0.52 12.70
C LEU A 187 -13.54 -1.75 12.06
N ILE A 188 -14.39 -2.69 11.68
CA ILE A 188 -14.04 -3.85 10.86
C ILE A 188 -14.74 -3.69 9.52
N LEU A 189 -13.98 -3.45 8.46
CA LEU A 189 -14.47 -3.44 7.09
C LEU A 189 -14.36 -4.85 6.50
N ILE A 190 -15.32 -5.26 5.68
CA ILE A 190 -15.25 -6.54 4.96
C ILE A 190 -15.65 -6.36 3.51
N ASP A 191 -15.06 -7.15 2.60
CA ASP A 191 -15.52 -7.18 1.21
C ASP A 191 -17.04 -7.41 1.16
N PRO A 192 -17.80 -6.57 0.43
CA PRO A 192 -19.25 -6.75 0.31
C PRO A 192 -19.68 -8.12 -0.22
N MET A 193 -18.82 -8.85 -0.92
CA MET A 193 -19.06 -10.23 -1.35
C MET A 193 -19.33 -11.16 -0.16
N ALA A 194 -18.75 -10.90 1.02
CA ALA A 194 -18.97 -11.70 2.22
C ALA A 194 -20.42 -11.67 2.70
N TYR A 195 -21.19 -10.66 2.28
CA TYR A 195 -22.64 -10.54 2.55
C TYR A 195 -23.52 -11.18 1.48
N THR A 196 -22.92 -11.84 0.47
CA THR A 196 -23.68 -12.57 -0.54
C THR A 196 -24.28 -13.82 0.11
N PRO A 197 -25.62 -13.95 0.18
CA PRO A 197 -26.25 -15.10 0.82
C PRO A 197 -26.03 -16.37 0.01
N ASP A 198 -25.75 -17.47 0.69
CA ASP A 198 -25.80 -18.79 0.08
C ASP A 198 -27.25 -19.11 -0.33
N PRO A 199 -27.49 -19.57 -1.58
CA PRO A 199 -28.84 -19.85 -2.06
C PRO A 199 -29.61 -20.88 -1.22
N SER A 200 -28.91 -21.83 -0.60
CA SER A 200 -29.45 -22.95 0.16
C SER A 200 -29.65 -22.63 1.64
N THR A 201 -28.65 -22.07 2.32
CA THR A 201 -28.72 -21.82 3.77
C THR A 201 -29.27 -20.44 4.11
N LYS A 202 -29.26 -19.50 3.16
CA LYS A 202 -29.52 -18.07 3.37
C LYS A 202 -28.56 -17.37 4.34
N SER A 203 -27.55 -18.08 4.89
CA SER A 203 -26.43 -17.49 5.63
C SER A 203 -25.44 -16.86 4.66
N CYS A 204 -24.56 -16.00 5.15
CA CYS A 204 -23.41 -15.50 4.41
C CYS A 204 -22.14 -15.60 5.27
N LEU A 205 -20.97 -15.46 4.65
CA LEU A 205 -19.71 -15.56 5.39
C LEU A 205 -19.63 -14.51 6.50
N ALA A 206 -20.15 -13.30 6.28
CA ALA A 206 -20.16 -12.26 7.30
C ALA A 206 -20.97 -12.67 8.54
N THR A 207 -22.14 -13.32 8.38
CA THR A 207 -22.92 -13.83 9.52
C THR A 207 -22.19 -14.96 10.23
N ASP A 208 -21.52 -15.85 9.49
CA ASP A 208 -20.73 -16.91 10.11
C ASP A 208 -19.58 -16.34 10.97
N LEU A 209 -18.88 -15.30 10.49
CA LEU A 209 -17.82 -14.63 11.28
C LEU A 209 -18.37 -13.98 12.57
N ILE A 210 -19.56 -13.38 12.49
CA ILE A 210 -20.24 -12.79 13.65
C ILE A 210 -20.58 -13.87 14.67
N ASP A 211 -21.18 -14.99 14.22
CA ASP A 211 -21.55 -16.11 15.09
C ASP A 211 -20.33 -16.77 15.77
N PHE A 212 -19.16 -16.74 15.12
CA PHE A 212 -17.89 -17.19 15.70
C PHE A 212 -17.20 -16.15 16.60
N GLY A 213 -17.83 -15.00 16.84
CA GLY A 213 -17.44 -13.99 17.82
C GLY A 213 -16.71 -12.78 17.25
N LEU A 214 -16.91 -12.46 15.97
CA LEU A 214 -16.53 -11.15 15.41
C LEU A 214 -17.75 -10.21 15.42
N ASP A 215 -18.37 -10.07 16.58
CA ASP A 215 -19.63 -9.36 16.82
C ASP A 215 -19.45 -7.98 17.46
N ASP A 216 -18.24 -7.65 17.92
CA ASP A 216 -17.92 -6.36 18.53
C ASP A 216 -16.58 -5.79 18.02
N PRO A 217 -16.60 -4.82 17.08
CA PRO A 217 -17.76 -4.40 16.30
C PRO A 217 -18.11 -5.42 15.22
N PHE A 218 -19.35 -5.40 14.75
CA PHE A 218 -19.75 -6.21 13.58
C PHE A 218 -19.00 -5.74 12.32
N PRO A 219 -18.50 -6.67 11.47
CA PRO A 219 -17.94 -6.33 10.17
C PRO A 219 -18.97 -5.59 9.32
N ILE A 220 -18.58 -4.49 8.66
CA ILE A 220 -19.48 -3.76 7.76
C ILE A 220 -18.99 -3.84 6.31
N PRO A 221 -19.89 -3.91 5.31
CA PRO A 221 -19.50 -3.87 3.90
C PRO A 221 -18.69 -2.63 3.55
N ALA A 222 -17.50 -2.83 2.99
CA ALA A 222 -16.63 -1.73 2.58
C ALA A 222 -17.10 -1.04 1.28
N SER A 223 -16.67 0.21 1.09
CA SER A 223 -16.88 0.92 -0.19
C SER A 223 -16.17 0.23 -1.35
N LYS A 224 -16.81 0.21 -2.52
CA LYS A 224 -16.23 -0.28 -3.79
C LYS A 224 -15.60 0.83 -4.63
N ASP A 225 -15.46 2.05 -4.10
CA ASP A 225 -14.92 3.21 -4.81
C ASP A 225 -13.38 3.16 -4.91
N LYS A 226 -12.87 2.14 -5.62
CA LYS A 226 -11.44 1.89 -5.79
C LYS A 226 -10.69 3.10 -6.36
N ALA A 227 -11.28 3.82 -7.31
CA ALA A 227 -10.62 4.97 -7.95
C ALA A 227 -10.34 6.10 -6.95
N ARG A 228 -11.34 6.49 -6.15
CA ARG A 228 -11.16 7.48 -5.09
C ARG A 228 -10.22 6.97 -4.00
N GLY A 229 -10.30 5.68 -3.67
CA GLY A 229 -9.44 5.05 -2.68
C GLY A 229 -7.97 5.08 -3.06
N ILE A 230 -7.64 4.71 -4.30
CA ILE A 230 -6.27 4.77 -4.83
C ILE A 230 -5.71 6.19 -4.74
N LEU A 231 -6.49 7.21 -5.14
CA LEU A 231 -6.06 8.60 -5.07
C LEU A 231 -5.75 9.04 -3.62
N ARG A 232 -6.59 8.64 -2.66
CA ARG A 232 -6.37 8.94 -1.23
C ARG A 232 -5.15 8.22 -0.67
N CYS A 233 -4.95 6.96 -1.04
CA CYS A 233 -3.74 6.23 -0.66
C CYS A 233 -2.48 6.88 -1.24
N GLN A 234 -2.48 7.28 -2.51
CA GLN A 234 -1.36 7.99 -3.13
C GLN A 234 -1.04 9.31 -2.40
N GLN A 235 -2.07 10.06 -1.97
CA GLN A 235 -1.88 11.28 -1.18
C GLN A 235 -1.22 11.01 0.17
N LEU A 236 -1.58 9.92 0.86
CA LEU A 236 -0.96 9.56 2.14
C LEU A 236 0.48 9.05 1.99
N LEU A 237 0.79 8.39 0.88
CA LEU A 237 2.15 7.93 0.56
C LEU A 237 3.06 9.08 0.13
N ALA A 238 2.50 10.17 -0.41
CA ALA A 238 3.29 11.34 -0.74
C ALA A 238 3.73 12.07 0.55
N PRO A 239 5.00 12.48 0.67
CA PRO A 239 5.41 13.40 1.72
C PRO A 239 4.58 14.67 1.69
N ALA A 240 4.02 15.07 2.83
CA ALA A 240 3.34 16.34 2.94
C ALA A 240 4.34 17.50 2.76
N GLU A 241 3.95 18.54 2.01
CA GLU A 241 4.81 19.70 1.72
C GLU A 241 5.28 20.40 3.01
N THR A 242 4.45 20.38 4.06
CA THR A 242 4.72 21.05 5.33
C THR A 242 5.70 20.30 6.23
N SER A 243 5.57 18.97 6.33
CA SER A 243 6.33 18.16 7.28
C SER A 243 7.45 17.35 6.62
N GLY A 244 7.40 17.16 5.30
CA GLY A 244 8.28 16.25 4.56
C GLY A 244 8.03 14.77 4.89
N LYS A 245 6.96 14.44 5.63
CA LYS A 245 6.64 13.09 6.10
C LYS A 245 5.40 12.53 5.39
N PRO A 246 5.34 11.23 5.10
CA PRO A 246 4.12 10.58 4.63
C PRO A 246 3.07 10.55 5.74
N GLY A 247 1.80 10.47 5.34
CA GLY A 247 0.67 10.32 6.26
C GLY A 247 0.42 8.88 6.72
N VAL A 248 1.11 7.90 6.13
CA VAL A 248 1.02 6.48 6.48
C VAL A 248 2.39 5.80 6.52
N TYR A 249 2.61 4.98 7.54
CA TYR A 249 3.76 4.11 7.69
C TYR A 249 3.34 2.64 7.75
N VAL A 250 4.30 1.75 7.53
CA VAL A 250 4.09 0.31 7.46
C VAL A 250 5.14 -0.38 8.33
N THR A 251 4.73 -1.22 9.25
CA THR A 251 5.67 -1.97 10.09
C THR A 251 6.32 -3.11 9.28
N GLU A 252 7.56 -3.46 9.61
CA GLU A 252 8.37 -4.45 8.87
C GLU A 252 7.70 -5.83 8.75
N ASN A 253 6.87 -6.23 9.74
CA ASN A 253 6.09 -7.47 9.75
C ASN A 253 4.98 -7.54 8.70
N CYS A 254 4.53 -6.42 8.12
CA CYS A 254 3.51 -6.39 7.05
C CYS A 254 4.09 -6.86 5.70
N THR A 255 4.62 -8.08 5.68
CA THR A 255 5.37 -8.63 4.54
C THR A 255 4.49 -8.93 3.33
N ASN A 256 3.23 -9.31 3.53
CA ASN A 256 2.29 -9.59 2.45
C ASN A 256 1.82 -8.29 1.80
N PHE A 257 1.45 -7.30 2.60
CA PHE A 257 1.14 -5.96 2.11
C PHE A 257 2.31 -5.37 1.30
N ARG A 258 3.53 -5.42 1.86
CA ARG A 258 4.75 -4.91 1.18
C ARG A 258 5.02 -5.66 -0.12
N ARG A 259 4.75 -6.96 -0.18
CA ARG A 259 4.86 -7.76 -1.40
C ARG A 259 3.88 -7.28 -2.47
N GLU A 260 2.64 -7.00 -2.11
CA GLU A 260 1.62 -6.58 -3.08
C GLU A 260 1.82 -5.14 -3.55
N ILE A 261 2.02 -4.19 -2.64
CA ILE A 261 2.16 -2.77 -3.01
C ILE A 261 3.31 -2.49 -3.96
N THR A 262 4.40 -3.26 -3.86
CA THR A 262 5.58 -3.16 -4.73
C THR A 262 5.40 -3.81 -6.11
N ARG A 263 4.30 -4.54 -6.33
CA ARG A 263 3.96 -5.22 -7.58
C ARG A 263 2.66 -4.74 -8.21
N TYR A 264 1.85 -3.98 -7.46
CA TYR A 264 0.54 -3.56 -7.91
C TYR A 264 0.64 -2.53 -9.02
N SER A 265 0.23 -2.93 -10.21
CA SER A 265 0.33 -2.14 -11.44
C SER A 265 -1.03 -1.99 -12.14
N TRP A 266 -1.14 -0.96 -12.96
CA TRP A 266 -2.21 -0.82 -13.94
C TRP A 266 -2.12 -1.95 -14.97
N ASP A 267 -3.27 -2.39 -15.51
CA ASP A 267 -3.30 -3.35 -16.58
C ASP A 267 -2.84 -2.68 -17.89
N ASP A 268 -1.55 -2.77 -18.17
CA ASP A 268 -0.99 -2.27 -19.42
C ASP A 268 -1.42 -3.17 -20.59
N TRP A 269 -2.07 -2.55 -21.58
CA TRP A 269 -2.45 -3.10 -22.88
C TRP A 269 -1.66 -4.34 -23.32
N ARG A 270 -2.33 -5.50 -23.41
CA ARG A 270 -1.88 -6.54 -24.36
C ARG A 270 -2.03 -5.95 -25.77
N LYS A 271 -0.92 -5.53 -26.38
CA LYS A 271 -0.79 -4.91 -27.73
C LYS A 271 -1.42 -5.69 -28.90
N HIS A 272 -2.18 -6.76 -28.68
CA HIS A 272 -2.65 -7.65 -29.74
C HIS A 272 -4.13 -7.57 -30.10
N ASP A 273 -4.96 -6.79 -29.39
CA ASP A 273 -6.38 -6.72 -29.73
C ASP A 273 -6.77 -5.38 -30.36
N ARG A 274 -6.92 -5.38 -31.69
CA ARG A 274 -7.24 -4.20 -32.52
C ARG A 274 -8.68 -3.67 -32.33
N ASN A 275 -9.48 -4.27 -31.43
CA ASN A 275 -10.93 -4.05 -31.39
C ASN A 275 -11.51 -3.60 -30.04
N THR A 276 -10.72 -3.10 -29.09
CA THR A 276 -11.24 -2.59 -27.82
C THR A 276 -11.37 -1.06 -27.79
N LYS A 277 -12.56 -0.59 -27.39
CA LYS A 277 -12.91 0.83 -27.23
C LYS A 277 -12.15 1.42 -26.02
N GLY A 278 -11.05 2.14 -26.29
CA GLY A 278 -10.35 3.00 -25.32
C GLY A 278 -9.47 2.25 -24.29
N PRO A 279 -8.59 2.99 -23.57
CA PRO A 279 -7.74 2.41 -22.52
C PRO A 279 -8.61 1.90 -21.36
N LYS A 280 -8.38 0.65 -20.93
CA LYS A 280 -8.89 0.16 -19.65
C LYS A 280 -8.05 0.81 -18.54
N LEU A 281 -8.69 1.65 -17.72
CA LEU A 281 -8.10 2.26 -16.52
C LEU A 281 -8.31 1.35 -15.29
N GLU A 282 -8.14 0.04 -15.44
CA GLU A 282 -8.32 -0.92 -14.35
C GLU A 282 -6.96 -1.43 -13.87
N ALA A 283 -6.79 -1.51 -12.56
CA ALA A 283 -5.62 -2.14 -11.96
C ALA A 283 -5.68 -3.66 -12.14
N VAL A 284 -4.51 -4.31 -12.25
CA VAL A 284 -4.41 -5.76 -12.43
C VAL A 284 -5.04 -6.47 -11.24
N LYS A 285 -6.05 -7.31 -11.50
CA LYS A 285 -6.74 -8.14 -10.47
C LYS A 285 -5.97 -9.42 -10.17
N LYS A 286 -4.71 -9.29 -9.76
CA LYS A 286 -3.87 -10.41 -9.38
C LYS A 286 -3.05 -9.98 -8.17
N ASP A 287 -3.13 -10.77 -7.09
CA ASP A 287 -2.43 -10.52 -5.83
C ASP A 287 -2.69 -9.07 -5.34
N ASP A 288 -3.97 -8.67 -5.31
CA ASP A 288 -4.42 -7.31 -4.93
C ASP A 288 -5.24 -7.25 -3.63
N HIS A 289 -5.21 -8.32 -2.84
CA HIS A 289 -6.02 -8.49 -1.63
C HIS A 289 -5.73 -7.43 -0.56
N PHE A 290 -4.45 -7.19 -0.27
CA PHE A 290 -4.03 -6.15 0.65
C PHE A 290 -4.21 -4.75 0.06
N MET A 291 -4.19 -4.61 -1.27
CA MET A 291 -4.46 -3.33 -1.93
C MET A 291 -5.94 -2.96 -1.85
N GLU A 292 -6.83 -3.96 -1.97
CA GLU A 292 -8.26 -3.83 -1.69
C GLU A 292 -8.51 -3.38 -0.25
N ASN A 293 -7.94 -4.09 0.72
CA ASN A 293 -8.05 -3.73 2.13
C ASN A 293 -7.50 -2.33 2.42
N PHE A 294 -6.35 -1.96 1.83
CA PHE A 294 -5.71 -0.69 2.09
C PHE A 294 -6.57 0.50 1.64
N TYR A 295 -7.05 0.50 0.41
CA TYR A 295 -7.87 1.62 -0.04
C TYR A 295 -9.21 1.68 0.71
N ARG A 296 -9.78 0.53 1.09
CA ARG A 296 -11.03 0.46 1.88
C ARG A 296 -10.85 1.10 3.24
N LEU A 297 -9.76 0.76 3.94
CA LEU A 297 -9.39 1.40 5.20
C LEU A 297 -9.26 2.90 5.02
N ILE A 298 -8.50 3.37 4.02
CA ILE A 298 -8.29 4.81 3.82
C ILE A 298 -9.57 5.55 3.43
N LEU A 299 -10.48 4.93 2.67
CA LEU A 299 -11.77 5.53 2.33
C LEU A 299 -12.72 5.66 3.50
N ALA A 300 -12.60 4.79 4.51
CA ALA A 300 -13.36 4.91 5.76
C ALA A 300 -12.91 6.10 6.62
N ASP A 301 -11.87 6.82 6.19
CA ASP A 301 -11.31 8.00 6.85
C ASP A 301 -11.00 7.77 8.33
N PRO A 302 -10.13 6.78 8.65
CA PRO A 302 -9.91 6.35 10.02
C PRO A 302 -9.18 7.45 10.79
N GLN A 303 -9.70 7.74 11.98
CA GLN A 303 -9.23 8.80 12.86
C GLN A 303 -8.83 8.23 14.21
N TYR A 304 -8.09 9.02 14.99
CA TYR A 304 -7.99 8.73 16.41
C TYR A 304 -9.33 9.04 17.08
N ILE A 305 -9.73 8.15 17.99
CA ILE A 305 -10.91 8.30 18.83
C ILE A 305 -10.42 8.21 20.27
N ASP A 306 -10.70 9.27 21.04
CA ASP A 306 -10.40 9.30 22.46
C ASP A 306 -11.10 8.11 23.16
N PRO A 307 -10.39 7.37 24.02
CA PRO A 307 -11.00 6.31 24.80
C PRO A 307 -12.13 6.90 25.65
N VAL A 308 -13.34 6.33 25.52
CA VAL A 308 -14.48 6.72 26.35
C VAL A 308 -14.14 6.39 27.80
N THR A 309 -14.12 7.41 28.67
CA THR A 309 -13.82 7.21 30.10
C THR A 309 -15.06 6.72 30.84
N GLU A 310 -14.89 6.10 32.02
CA GLU A 310 -16.03 5.76 32.89
C GLU A 310 -16.87 6.99 33.24
N ASP A 311 -16.24 8.17 33.34
CA ASP A 311 -16.93 9.41 33.63
C ASP A 311 -17.75 9.89 32.43
N ASP A 312 -17.30 9.65 31.19
CA ASP A 312 -18.07 9.92 29.97
C ASP A 312 -19.32 9.04 29.91
N VAL A 313 -19.17 7.73 30.17
CA VAL A 313 -20.30 6.79 30.23
C VAL A 313 -21.29 7.20 31.32
N ARG A 314 -20.80 7.57 32.51
CA ARG A 314 -21.64 8.04 33.62
C ARG A 314 -22.33 9.37 33.30
N ALA A 315 -21.65 10.29 32.62
CA ALA A 315 -22.22 11.56 32.18
C ALA A 315 -23.32 11.35 31.13
N GLU A 316 -23.10 10.45 30.18
CA GLU A 316 -24.08 10.10 29.15
C GLU A 316 -25.31 9.40 29.74
N TYR A 317 -25.13 8.46 30.68
CA TYR A 317 -26.22 7.87 31.45
C TYR A 317 -27.03 8.92 32.23
N ARG A 318 -26.35 9.87 32.90
CA ARG A 318 -27.02 10.98 33.62
C ARG A 318 -27.79 11.89 32.66
N ALA A 319 -27.23 12.18 31.48
CA ALA A 319 -27.87 12.97 30.46
C ALA A 319 -29.13 12.28 29.93
N GLN A 320 -29.05 10.98 29.59
CA GLN A 320 -30.21 10.20 29.13
C GLN A 320 -31.33 10.11 30.18
N GLN A 321 -31.00 9.97 31.46
CA GLN A 321 -32.00 10.02 32.56
C GLN A 321 -32.64 11.41 32.71
N SER A 322 -31.94 12.49 32.35
CA SER A 322 -32.49 13.85 32.41
C SER A 322 -33.44 14.19 31.25
N VAL A 323 -33.35 13.47 30.13
CA VAL A 323 -34.25 13.64 28.96
C VAL A 323 -35.54 12.81 29.10
N GLY A 324 -35.60 11.91 30.10
CA GLY A 324 -36.73 11.01 30.38
C GLY A 324 -37.98 11.64 31.04
N ARG A 325 -38.21 12.96 30.94
CA ARG A 325 -39.50 13.55 31.32
C ARG A 325 -40.05 14.39 30.16
N SER A 326 -40.90 13.75 29.35
CA SER A 326 -41.82 14.47 28.47
C SER A 326 -42.67 15.44 29.32
N PRO A 327 -42.67 16.76 29.02
CA PRO A 327 -43.51 17.73 29.72
C PRO A 327 -45.02 17.49 29.50
N VAL A 328 -45.39 16.58 28.59
CA VAL A 328 -46.75 16.40 28.12
C VAL A 328 -47.39 15.11 28.67
N THR A 329 -46.61 14.09 29.02
CA THR A 329 -47.19 12.77 29.39
C THR A 329 -46.80 12.24 30.76
N GLY A 330 -45.78 12.78 31.44
CA GLY A 330 -45.48 12.40 32.83
C GLY A 330 -45.21 10.91 33.08
N TYR A 331 -44.86 10.16 32.04
CA TYR A 331 -44.35 8.79 32.08
C TYR A 331 -43.05 8.72 31.30
#